data_AF-A0A1F2VFN1-F1
#
_entry.id   AF-A0A1F2VFN1-F1
#
_cell.length_a   1.000
_cell.length_b   1.000
_cell.length_c   1.000
_cell.angle_alpha   90.00
_cell.angle_beta   90.00
_cell.angle_gamma   90.00
#
_symmetry.space_group_name_H-M   'P 1'
#
loop_
_entity.id
_entity.type
_entity.pdbx_description
1 polymer ?
#
loop_
_entity_poly.entity_id
_entity_poly.type
_entity_poly.pdbx_seq_one_letter_code
_entity_poly.pdbx_strand_id
1 'polypeptide(L)'
;MGVGGSYDDAQIVVQNLETGERRVLVQGGSYARYAPTGHIVYYRAGTVMAVPFDLKRLEVTGSPFPLVEGVMGSGNSGAAQYALSDLGTLLYVPGVGAQEIKRSLVWVDRNGMVQPLRTPPRGYETPASHPTAKGWLSRLMVTFGSMNWRAKRSPG
;
A
#
# COMPACT_ATOMS: atom_id res chain seq x y z
N MET A 1 5.47 -13.61 17.30
CA MET A 1 4.76 -12.34 17.04
C MET A 1 4.12 -12.48 15.67
N GLY A 2 2.81 -12.30 15.57
CA GLY A 2 2.02 -12.67 14.38
C GLY A 2 2.45 -11.89 13.14
N VAL A 3 2.64 -12.63 12.04
CA VAL A 3 2.64 -12.05 10.69
C VAL A 3 1.32 -11.32 10.52
N GLY A 4 1.35 -9.98 10.54
CA GLY A 4 0.24 -9.21 9.99
C GLY A 4 0.04 -9.69 8.57
N GLY A 5 -1.16 -10.18 8.25
CA GLY A 5 -1.43 -10.80 6.95
C GLY A 5 -1.01 -9.87 5.81
N SER A 6 -0.34 -10.42 4.80
CA SER A 6 -0.05 -9.65 3.60
C SER A 6 -1.36 -9.29 2.92
N TYR A 7 -1.51 -8.04 2.47
CA TYR A 7 -2.65 -7.65 1.65
C TYR A 7 -2.68 -8.39 0.30
N ASP A 8 -1.59 -9.06 -0.07
CA ASP A 8 -1.55 -9.96 -1.22
C ASP A 8 -2.45 -11.20 -1.05
N ASP A 9 -2.82 -11.55 0.20
CA ASP A 9 -3.74 -12.63 0.54
C ASP A 9 -5.15 -12.13 0.88
N ALA A 10 -5.39 -10.82 0.77
CA ALA A 10 -6.71 -10.24 1.02
C ALA A 10 -7.73 -10.66 -0.05
N GLN A 11 -9.01 -10.51 0.28
CA GLN A 11 -10.12 -10.82 -0.63
C GLN A 11 -10.69 -9.55 -1.24
N ILE A 12 -10.93 -9.60 -2.55
CA ILE A 12 -11.70 -8.58 -3.25
C ILE A 12 -13.14 -9.07 -3.29
N VAL A 13 -14.04 -8.30 -2.69
CA VAL A 13 -15.46 -8.63 -2.55
C VAL A 13 -16.33 -7.62 -3.26
N VAL A 14 -17.43 -8.08 -3.82
CA VAL A 14 -18.57 -7.24 -4.16
C VAL A 14 -19.59 -7.33 -3.04
N GLN A 15 -20.17 -6.18 -2.68
CA GLN A 15 -21.21 -6.09 -1.67
C GLN A 15 -22.41 -5.36 -2.25
N ASN A 16 -23.59 -5.97 -2.13
CA ASN A 16 -24.85 -5.29 -2.34
C ASN A 16 -25.13 -4.40 -1.10
N LEU A 17 -25.32 -3.10 -1.30
CA LEU A 17 -25.51 -2.15 -0.20
C LEU A 17 -26.94 -2.17 0.37
N GLU A 18 -27.92 -2.63 -0.40
CA GLU A 18 -29.32 -2.75 0.03
C GLU A 18 -29.55 -4.02 0.84
N THR A 19 -29.08 -5.16 0.34
CA THR A 19 -29.30 -6.47 0.97
C THR A 19 -28.19 -6.86 1.95
N GLY A 20 -27.03 -6.20 1.87
CA GLY A 20 -25.84 -6.56 2.63
C GLY A 20 -25.13 -7.82 2.14
N GLU A 21 -25.64 -8.48 1.08
CA GLU A 21 -25.06 -9.69 0.52
C GLU A 21 -23.64 -9.44 0.02
N ARG A 22 -22.73 -10.39 0.28
CA ARG A 22 -21.31 -10.30 -0.09
C ARG A 22 -20.90 -11.52 -0.88
N ARG A 23 -20.12 -11.28 -1.93
CA ARG A 23 -19.51 -12.32 -2.75
C ARG A 23 -18.03 -12.03 -2.96
N VAL A 24 -17.19 -13.04 -2.75
CA VAL A 24 -15.78 -12.95 -3.10
C VAL A 24 -15.63 -13.07 -4.61
N LEU A 25 -14.95 -12.10 -5.21
CA LEU A 25 -14.65 -12.06 -6.64
C LEU A 25 -13.24 -12.56 -6.94
N VAL A 26 -12.27 -12.20 -6.09
CA VAL A 26 -10.87 -12.60 -6.24
C VAL A 26 -10.30 -13.00 -4.88
N GLN A 27 -9.58 -14.12 -4.87
CA GLN A 27 -8.74 -14.55 -3.76
C GLN A 27 -7.32 -14.03 -3.99
N GLY A 28 -6.85 -13.16 -3.11
CA GLY A 28 -5.51 -12.59 -3.15
C GLY A 28 -5.42 -11.32 -3.98
N GLY A 29 -5.40 -10.18 -3.29
CA GLY A 29 -5.17 -8.86 -3.86
C GLY A 29 -5.83 -7.74 -3.07
N SER A 30 -5.41 -6.51 -3.35
CA SER A 30 -5.86 -5.31 -2.67
C SER A 30 -6.07 -4.15 -3.65
N TYR A 31 -6.55 -3.01 -3.13
CA TYR A 31 -6.71 -1.77 -3.90
C TYR A 31 -7.48 -1.94 -5.21
N ALA A 32 -8.61 -2.66 -5.15
CA ALA A 32 -9.43 -2.95 -6.31
C ALA A 32 -10.22 -1.72 -6.79
N ARG A 33 -10.34 -1.57 -8.11
CA ARG A 33 -11.13 -0.53 -8.79
C ARG A 33 -11.83 -1.15 -9.99
N TYR A 34 -13.06 -0.71 -10.27
CA TYR A 34 -13.74 -1.07 -11.51
C TYR A 34 -13.28 -0.15 -12.64
N ALA A 35 -12.95 -0.74 -13.79
CA ALA A 35 -12.62 -0.04 -15.02
C ALA A 35 -13.84 -0.01 -15.95
N PRO A 36 -14.13 1.10 -16.64
CA PRO A 36 -15.24 1.19 -17.61
C PRO A 36 -15.18 0.16 -18.75
N THR A 37 -14.02 -0.45 -18.98
CA THR A 37 -13.80 -1.54 -19.94
C THR A 37 -14.38 -2.89 -19.49
N GLY A 38 -15.06 -2.97 -18.34
CA GLY A 38 -15.65 -4.22 -17.84
C GLY A 38 -14.67 -5.11 -17.07
N HIS A 39 -13.71 -4.50 -16.37
CA HIS A 39 -12.67 -5.22 -15.63
C HIS A 39 -12.60 -4.73 -14.19
N ILE A 40 -12.23 -5.64 -13.29
CA ILE A 40 -11.71 -5.27 -11.97
C ILE A 40 -10.20 -5.19 -12.09
N VAL A 41 -9.65 -4.03 -11.79
CA VAL A 41 -8.21 -3.77 -11.72
C VAL A 41 -7.81 -3.76 -10.26
N TYR A 42 -6.75 -4.48 -9.91
CA TYR A 42 -6.32 -4.63 -8.51
C TYR A 42 -4.82 -4.82 -8.40
N TYR A 43 -4.29 -4.64 -7.19
CA TYR A 43 -2.88 -4.81 -6.90
C TYR A 43 -2.61 -6.15 -6.22
N ARG A 44 -1.54 -6.84 -6.63
CA ARG A 44 -1.04 -8.06 -5.99
C ARG A 44 0.47 -8.18 -6.19
N ALA A 45 1.21 -8.30 -5.10
CA ALA A 45 2.63 -8.63 -5.08
C ALA A 45 3.49 -7.78 -6.05
N GLY A 46 3.28 -6.45 -6.06
CA GLY A 46 4.01 -5.54 -6.95
C GLY A 46 3.42 -5.39 -8.35
N THR A 47 2.31 -6.07 -8.65
CA THR A 47 1.72 -6.12 -9.98
C THR A 47 0.30 -5.56 -9.96
N VAL A 48 -0.02 -4.70 -10.93
CA VAL A 48 -1.39 -4.34 -11.24
C VAL A 48 -1.96 -5.41 -12.16
N MET A 49 -2.98 -6.10 -11.68
CA MET A 49 -3.70 -7.17 -12.34
C MET A 49 -5.05 -6.67 -12.84
N ALA A 50 -5.61 -7.32 -13.85
CA ALA A 50 -6.99 -7.15 -14.28
C ALA A 50 -7.71 -8.48 -14.37
N VAL A 51 -9.01 -8.48 -14.14
CA VAL A 51 -9.87 -9.64 -14.36
C VAL A 51 -11.19 -9.20 -14.98
N PRO A 52 -11.71 -9.90 -16.01
CA PRO A 52 -13.01 -9.59 -16.60
C PRO A 52 -14.15 -9.70 -15.58
N PHE A 53 -15.04 -8.72 -15.56
CA PHE A 53 -16.14 -8.63 -14.60
C PHE A 53 -17.43 -8.21 -15.28
N ASP A 54 -18.48 -9.02 -15.10
CA ASP A 54 -19.84 -8.70 -15.53
C ASP A 54 -20.57 -7.91 -14.44
N LEU A 55 -20.78 -6.63 -14.68
CA LEU A 55 -21.45 -5.73 -13.75
C LEU A 55 -22.93 -6.07 -13.52
N LYS A 56 -23.62 -6.72 -14.48
CA LYS A 56 -25.02 -7.10 -14.34
C LYS A 56 -25.17 -8.33 -13.46
N ARG A 57 -24.25 -9.28 -13.59
CA ARG A 57 -24.25 -10.54 -12.84
C ARG A 57 -23.46 -10.47 -11.53
N LEU A 58 -22.65 -9.42 -11.36
CA LEU A 58 -21.70 -9.26 -10.27
C LEU A 58 -20.73 -10.46 -10.17
N GLU A 59 -20.19 -10.85 -11.32
CA GLU A 59 -19.39 -12.07 -11.48
C GLU A 59 -18.11 -11.83 -12.26
N VAL A 60 -17.03 -12.50 -11.84
CA VAL A 60 -15.82 -12.64 -12.66
C VAL A 60 -16.10 -13.63 -13.79
N THR A 61 -15.77 -13.24 -15.02
CA THR A 61 -16.10 -14.02 -16.23
C THR A 61 -14.89 -14.63 -16.93
N GLY A 62 -13.68 -14.45 -16.38
CA GLY A 62 -12.46 -14.99 -16.96
C GLY A 62 -11.32 -15.07 -15.96
N SER A 63 -10.13 -15.46 -16.45
CA SER A 63 -8.93 -15.55 -15.64
C SER A 63 -8.29 -14.16 -15.44
N PRO A 64 -7.71 -13.88 -14.26
CA PRO A 64 -6.90 -12.68 -14.07
C PRO A 64 -5.64 -12.67 -14.92
N PHE A 65 -5.19 -11.50 -15.35
CA PHE A 65 -3.97 -11.30 -16.14
C PHE A 65 -3.23 -10.02 -15.69
N PRO A 66 -1.89 -9.97 -15.83
CA PRO A 66 -1.11 -8.80 -15.44
C PRO A 66 -1.27 -7.66 -16.44
N LEU A 67 -1.35 -6.43 -15.94
CA LEU A 67 -1.28 -5.20 -16.74
C LEU A 67 0.12 -4.58 -16.68
N VAL A 68 0.64 -4.37 -15.46
CA VAL A 68 1.93 -3.73 -15.23
C VAL A 68 2.58 -4.29 -13.97
N GLU A 69 3.85 -4.67 -14.08
CA GLU A 69 4.67 -5.13 -12.96
C GLU A 69 5.52 -3.99 -12.36
N GLY A 70 6.02 -4.21 -11.15
CA GLY A 70 6.93 -3.28 -10.48
C GLY A 70 6.25 -1.98 -10.05
N VAL A 71 4.98 -2.04 -9.64
CA VAL A 71 4.23 -0.89 -9.11
C VAL A 71 4.48 -0.75 -7.61
N MET A 72 4.65 0.48 -7.14
CA MET A 72 4.81 0.79 -5.72
C MET A 72 3.52 0.50 -4.95
N GLY A 73 3.58 -0.47 -4.04
CA GLY A 73 2.53 -0.78 -3.08
C GLY A 73 2.93 -0.45 -1.65
N SER A 74 1.93 -0.41 -0.77
CA SER A 74 2.08 -0.15 0.65
C SER A 74 1.62 -1.36 1.46
N GLY A 75 2.57 -2.13 1.98
CA GLY A 75 2.28 -3.34 2.76
C GLY A 75 1.48 -3.09 4.05
N ASN A 76 1.46 -1.85 4.54
CA ASN A 76 0.73 -1.48 5.76
C ASN A 76 -0.78 -1.16 5.54
N SER A 77 -1.18 -0.81 4.32
CA SER A 77 -2.54 -0.36 4.00
C SER A 77 -3.17 -1.11 2.83
N GLY A 78 -2.39 -1.94 2.15
CA GLY A 78 -2.80 -2.58 0.90
C GLY A 78 -2.96 -1.58 -0.25
N ALA A 79 -2.56 -0.31 -0.07
CA ALA A 79 -2.66 0.70 -1.10
C ALA A 79 -1.62 0.51 -2.21
N ALA A 80 -1.94 0.96 -3.42
CA ALA A 80 -1.01 0.93 -4.55
C ALA A 80 -0.99 2.28 -5.27
N GLN A 81 0.19 2.68 -5.74
CA GLN A 81 0.42 3.97 -6.39
C GLN A 81 0.17 3.87 -7.90
N TYR A 82 -1.10 3.66 -8.27
CA TYR A 82 -1.56 3.70 -9.66
C TYR A 82 -2.88 4.48 -9.80
N ALA A 83 -3.12 5.02 -10.99
CA ALA A 83 -4.35 5.68 -11.38
C ALA A 83 -4.77 5.22 -12.77
N LEU A 84 -6.07 5.00 -12.95
CA LEU A 84 -6.67 4.62 -14.22
C LEU A 84 -7.59 5.75 -14.69
N SER A 85 -7.45 6.17 -15.95
CA SER A 85 -8.40 7.09 -16.59
C SER A 85 -9.59 6.33 -17.18
N ASP A 86 -10.72 7.01 -17.37
CA ASP A 86 -11.89 6.42 -18.04
C ASP A 86 -11.61 5.98 -19.49
N LEU A 87 -10.61 6.58 -20.13
CA LEU A 87 -10.14 6.23 -21.48
C LEU A 87 -9.15 5.05 -21.51
N GLY A 88 -8.89 4.40 -20.36
CA GLY A 88 -8.02 3.23 -20.27
C GLY A 88 -6.52 3.51 -20.12
N THR A 89 -6.10 4.77 -19.96
CA THR A 89 -4.71 5.12 -19.63
C THR A 89 -4.38 4.76 -18.18
N LEU A 90 -3.27 4.06 -17.95
CA LEU A 90 -2.75 3.71 -16.63
C LEU A 90 -1.48 4.53 -16.32
N LEU A 91 -1.49 5.27 -15.20
CA LEU A 91 -0.31 5.90 -14.63
C LEU A 91 0.08 5.16 -13.36
N TYR A 92 1.38 5.00 -13.12
CA TYR A 92 1.87 4.32 -11.92
C TYR A 92 3.22 4.88 -11.46
N VAL A 93 3.50 4.70 -10.18
CA VAL A 93 4.82 4.95 -9.60
C VAL A 93 5.56 3.61 -9.56
N PRO A 94 6.75 3.50 -10.20
CA PRO A 94 7.57 2.31 -10.08
C PRO A 94 7.96 2.05 -8.62
N GLY A 95 7.81 0.82 -8.18
CA GLY A 95 8.29 0.36 -6.89
C GLY A 95 9.82 0.30 -6.87
N VAL A 96 10.43 0.80 -5.81
CA VAL A 96 11.78 0.40 -5.43
C VAL A 96 11.63 -0.97 -4.78
N GLY A 97 11.79 -2.04 -5.56
CA GLY A 97 11.43 -3.41 -5.16
C GLY A 97 11.87 -3.71 -3.72
N ALA A 98 10.91 -4.02 -2.84
CA ALA A 98 11.06 -4.31 -1.41
C ALA A 98 12.28 -3.65 -0.70
N GLN A 99 12.63 -2.42 -1.06
CA GLN A 99 13.69 -1.72 -0.35
C GLN A 99 13.07 -1.27 0.96
N GLU A 100 13.47 -1.95 2.03
CA GLU A 100 13.16 -1.55 3.40
C GLU A 100 13.38 -0.05 3.52
N ILE A 101 12.30 0.73 3.70
CA ILE A 101 12.42 2.16 3.96
C ILE A 101 13.13 2.26 5.30
N LYS A 102 14.45 2.49 5.25
CA LYS A 102 15.28 2.63 6.42
C LYS A 102 14.95 3.97 7.06
N ARG A 103 14.37 3.90 8.24
CA ARG A 103 14.07 5.05 9.07
C ARG A 103 15.15 5.16 10.14
N SER A 104 15.51 6.39 10.49
CA SER A 104 16.34 6.67 11.66
C SER A 104 15.43 7.13 12.79
N LEU A 105 15.70 6.66 14.01
CA LEU A 105 15.05 7.19 15.20
C LEU A 105 15.78 8.45 15.65
N VAL A 106 15.01 9.48 15.98
CA VAL A 106 15.54 10.71 16.56
C VAL A 106 14.73 11.09 17.80
N TRP A 107 15.40 11.73 18.75
CA TRP A 107 14.75 12.48 19.81
C TRP A 107 14.47 13.89 19.33
N VAL A 108 13.29 14.39 19.65
CA VAL A 108 12.95 15.80 19.49
C VAL A 108 12.60 16.34 20.87
N ASP A 109 13.28 17.41 21.29
CA ASP A 109 12.91 18.11 22.53
C ASP A 109 11.77 19.10 22.30
N ARG A 110 11.28 19.72 23.39
CA ARG A 110 10.15 20.66 23.33
C ARG A 110 10.46 21.96 22.58
N ASN A 111 11.74 22.23 22.31
CA ASN A 111 12.19 23.40 21.57
C ASN A 111 12.45 23.06 20.08
N GLY A 112 12.13 21.83 19.66
CA GLY A 112 12.32 21.35 18.29
C GLY A 112 13.74 20.88 17.97
N MET A 113 14.62 20.77 18.96
CA MET A 113 15.99 20.32 18.76
C MET A 113 16.04 18.81 18.52
N VAL A 114 16.63 18.42 17.38
CA VAL A 114 16.69 17.03 16.91
C VAL A 114 18.02 16.39 17.32
N GLN A 115 17.96 15.30 18.06
CA GLN A 115 19.11 14.49 18.45
C GLN A 115 18.98 13.06 17.88
N PRO A 116 19.87 12.63 16.96
CA PRO A 116 19.85 11.27 16.44
C PRO A 116 20.05 10.22 17.55
N LEU A 117 19.26 9.15 17.54
CA LEU A 117 19.54 7.96 18.32
C LEU A 117 20.65 7.16 17.63
N ARG A 118 21.59 6.62 18.42
CA ARG A 118 22.65 5.71 17.94
C ARG A 118 22.09 4.31 17.66
N THR A 119 21.04 4.22 16.86
CA THR A 119 20.43 2.98 16.41
C THR A 119 20.61 2.82 14.91
N PRO A 120 20.93 1.62 14.40
CA PRO A 120 21.04 1.39 12.96
C PRO A 120 19.72 1.74 12.25
N PRO A 121 19.75 2.36 11.06
CA PRO A 121 18.54 2.57 10.26
C PRO A 121 17.85 1.25 9.92
N ARG A 122 16.55 1.14 10.21
CA ARG A 122 15.70 -0.05 9.98
C ARG A 122 14.26 0.38 9.65
N GLY A 123 13.41 -0.54 9.23
CA GLY A 123 11.97 -0.30 9.00
C GLY A 123 11.16 -0.04 10.28
N TYR A 124 11.52 0.99 11.07
CA TYR A 124 10.80 1.35 12.30
C TYR A 124 9.39 1.88 11.97
N GLU A 125 8.33 1.12 12.28
CA GLU A 125 6.95 1.45 11.91
C GLU A 125 6.12 1.98 13.08
N THR A 126 6.30 1.42 14.28
CA THR A 126 5.54 1.79 15.48
C THR A 126 6.49 2.33 16.55
N PRO A 127 6.51 3.66 16.82
CA PRO A 127 7.21 4.17 17.98
C PRO A 127 6.45 3.78 19.25
N ALA A 128 6.98 2.86 20.06
CA ALA A 128 6.47 2.66 21.41
C ALA A 128 6.96 3.79 22.31
N SER A 129 6.06 4.50 22.99
CA SER A 129 6.41 5.41 24.07
C SER A 129 6.88 4.58 25.28
N HIS A 130 7.95 5.01 25.94
CA HIS A 130 8.42 4.40 27.19
C HIS A 130 7.97 5.27 28.36
N PRO A 131 6.90 4.91 29.11
CA PRO A 131 6.39 5.73 30.19
C PRO A 131 7.07 5.35 31.50
N THR A 132 8.36 5.65 31.68
CA THR A 132 8.95 5.67 33.04
C THR A 132 10.17 6.58 33.11
N ALA A 133 10.01 7.76 33.68
CA ALA A 133 10.64 8.13 34.95
C ALA A 133 10.18 9.54 35.35
N LYS A 134 9.93 9.72 36.65
CA LYS A 134 9.49 10.97 37.28
C LYS A 134 10.42 12.13 36.92
N GLY A 135 9.79 13.22 36.48
CA GLY A 135 10.41 14.54 36.41
C GLY A 135 11.07 14.86 35.07
N TRP A 136 10.38 15.70 34.30
CA TRP A 136 10.89 16.49 33.17
C TRP A 136 11.15 15.74 31.85
N LEU A 137 10.63 16.35 30.77
CA LEU A 137 10.79 16.05 29.34
C LEU A 137 9.79 15.03 28.75
N SER A 138 8.65 15.55 28.28
CA SER A 138 7.88 14.91 27.20
C SER A 138 8.78 14.81 25.96
N ARG A 139 9.29 13.61 25.70
CA ARG A 139 10.26 13.31 24.64
C ARG A 139 9.54 12.49 23.58
N LEU A 140 9.36 13.06 22.39
CA LEU A 140 8.70 12.41 21.27
C LEU A 140 9.75 11.70 20.41
N MET A 141 9.45 10.46 20.04
CA MET A 141 10.23 9.69 19.09
C MET A 141 9.57 9.79 17.72
N VAL A 142 10.30 10.31 16.74
CA VAL A 142 9.82 10.52 15.37
C VAL A 142 10.70 9.72 14.41
N THR A 143 10.08 9.11 13.41
CA THR A 143 10.78 8.41 12.32
C THR A 143 10.81 9.30 11.08
N PHE A 144 11.98 9.43 10.46
CA PHE A 144 12.13 10.11 9.16
C PHE A 144 12.54 9.08 8.10
N GLY A 145 11.83 9.06 6.97
CA GLY A 145 12.18 8.27 5.78
C GLY A 145 12.72 9.18 4.68
N SER A 146 13.70 8.71 3.92
CA SER A 146 14.18 9.39 2.71
C SER A 146 13.70 8.64 1.46
N MET A 147 13.17 9.37 0.48
CA MET A 147 12.70 8.83 -0.80
C MET A 147 13.34 9.66 -1.93
N ASN A 148 14.20 9.03 -2.73
CA ASN A 148 14.81 9.67 -3.90
C ASN A 148 13.98 9.39 -5.15
N TRP A 149 13.35 10.42 -5.69
CA TRP A 149 12.59 10.38 -6.94
C TRP A 149 13.51 10.38 -8.18
N ARG A 150 13.21 9.53 -9.16
CA ARG A 150 13.61 9.69 -10.57
C ARG A 150 12.46 9.25 -11.46
N ALA A 151 11.92 10.17 -12.26
CA ALA A 151 10.89 9.86 -13.25
C ALA A 151 11.52 9.20 -14.49
N LYS A 152 10.94 8.10 -14.97
CA LYS A 152 11.25 7.53 -16.28
C LYS A 152 9.94 7.43 -17.07
N ARG A 153 9.86 8.09 -18.22
CA ARG A 153 8.75 7.93 -19.16
C ARG A 153 8.95 6.63 -19.93
N SER A 154 7.89 5.83 -20.11
CA SER A 154 7.91 4.72 -21.07
C SER A 154 7.72 5.28 -22.49
N PRO A 155 8.43 4.77 -23.51
CA PRO A 155 8.09 5.03 -24.90
C PRO A 155 6.80 4.28 -25.27
N GLY A 156 6.05 4.85 -26.20
CA GLY A 156 4.82 4.28 -26.76
C GLY A 156 5.05 3.28 -27.88
#